data_AF-A0A4P9W8Z3-F1
#
_entry.id   AF-A0A4P9W8Z3-F1
#
_cell.length_a   1.000
_cell.length_b   1.000
_cell.length_c   1.000
_cell.angle_alpha   90.00
_cell.angle_beta   90.00
_cell.angle_gamma   90.00
#
_symmetry.space_group_name_H-M   'P 1'
#
loop_
_entity.id
_entity.type
_entity.pdbx_description
1 polymer ?
#
loop_
_entity_poly.entity_id
_entity_poly.type
_entity_poly.pdbx_seq_one_letter_code
_entity_poly.pdbx_strand_id
1 'polypeptide(L)'
;MPPFPPALSEAELVELRDHAVDWALANGLVVRTAGQPLHSPAQAQPAATHAPFALFPSPFPRASYEDATKLQPLFNLLVDKIANDHAFLKDVMESLSEVDDFVAKLYDIYKIVSAKGVAQPITMGLLRSDYLLHAPTNASAEAKAVIQQVELNTIASSFSSLSNRAADLHRYDMCIERGAGHGGNH
;
A
#
# COMPACT_ATOMS: atom_id res chain seq x y z
N MET A 1 19.80 -14.44 10.36
CA MET A 1 19.77 -13.12 9.71
C MET A 1 20.62 -12.18 10.52
N PRO A 2 21.26 -11.16 9.93
CA PRO A 2 21.86 -10.07 10.71
C PRO A 2 20.80 -9.44 11.63
N PRO A 3 21.21 -8.82 12.74
CA PRO A 3 20.28 -8.11 13.62
C PRO A 3 19.55 -7.02 12.84
N PHE A 4 18.24 -6.89 13.08
CA PHE A 4 17.39 -5.86 12.49
C PHE A 4 16.70 -5.06 13.61
N PRO A 5 16.66 -3.72 13.53
CA PRO A 5 17.32 -2.89 12.51
C PRO A 5 18.85 -2.94 12.61
N PRO A 6 19.59 -2.49 11.58
CA PRO A 6 21.04 -2.32 11.65
C PRO A 6 21.45 -1.51 12.88
N ALA A 7 22.53 -1.91 13.54
CA ALA A 7 23.05 -1.21 14.71
C ALA A 7 23.82 0.03 14.27
N LEU A 8 23.29 1.21 14.57
CA LEU A 8 23.92 2.50 14.31
C LEU A 8 24.12 3.26 15.63
N SER A 9 25.17 4.08 15.71
CA SER A 9 25.27 5.11 16.74
C SER A 9 24.18 6.17 16.56
N GLU A 10 23.88 6.93 17.61
CA GLU A 10 22.90 8.01 17.54
C GLU A 10 23.27 9.06 16.47
N ALA A 11 24.56 9.34 16.30
CA ALA A 11 25.05 10.29 15.31
C ALA A 11 24.80 9.79 13.87
N GLU A 12 25.11 8.52 13.59
CA GLU A 12 24.86 7.90 12.27
C GLU A 12 23.36 7.81 11.98
N LEU A 13 22.52 7.54 12.99
CA LEU A 13 21.07 7.49 12.85
C LEU A 13 20.50 8.87 12.48
N VAL A 14 20.96 9.93 13.14
CA VAL A 14 20.57 11.32 12.86
C VAL A 14 20.99 11.72 11.44
N GLU A 15 22.23 11.42 11.05
CA GLU A 15 22.74 11.71 9.71
C GLU A 15 21.96 10.97 8.62
N LEU A 16 21.73 9.66 8.79
CA LEU A 16 20.96 8.86 7.85
C LEU A 16 19.51 9.35 7.72
N ARG A 17 18.87 9.69 8.84
CA ARG A 17 17.53 10.29 8.86
C ARG A 17 17.49 11.57 8.02
N ASP A 18 18.44 12.48 8.22
CA ASP A 18 18.45 13.77 7.53
C ASP A 18 18.66 13.59 6.02
N HIS A 19 19.58 12.71 5.62
CA HIS A 19 19.75 12.33 4.22
C HIS A 19 18.49 11.70 3.61
N ALA A 20 17.79 10.83 4.35
CA ALA A 20 16.57 10.19 3.87
C ALA A 20 15.43 11.21 3.69
N VAL A 21 15.31 12.18 4.60
CA VAL A 21 14.35 13.28 4.50
C VAL A 21 14.65 14.16 3.28
N ASP A 22 15.90 14.56 3.10
CA ASP A 22 16.32 15.37 1.94
C ASP A 22 16.06 14.64 0.63
N TRP A 23 16.40 13.34 0.57
CA TRP A 23 16.12 12.50 -0.61
C TRP A 23 14.62 12.43 -0.88
N ALA A 24 13.80 12.20 0.14
CA ALA A 24 12.34 12.09 0.00
C ALA A 24 11.72 13.37 -0.57
N LEU A 25 12.16 14.53 -0.07
CA LEU A 25 11.72 15.85 -0.55
C LEU A 25 12.17 16.09 -2.00
N ALA A 26 13.42 15.75 -2.34
CA ALA A 26 13.98 15.94 -3.68
C ALA A 26 13.38 15.00 -4.74
N ASN A 27 12.90 13.81 -4.35
CA ASN A 27 12.45 12.77 -5.27
C ASN A 27 10.92 12.56 -5.29
N GLY A 28 10.17 13.46 -4.65
CA GLY A 28 8.70 13.46 -4.70
C GLY A 28 8.04 12.39 -3.83
N LEU A 29 8.74 11.86 -2.82
CA LEU A 29 8.12 11.10 -1.73
C LEU A 29 7.52 12.08 -0.72
N VAL A 30 6.51 12.84 -1.16
CA VAL A 30 5.96 13.98 -0.41
C VAL A 30 4.44 13.90 -0.29
N VAL A 31 3.93 14.48 0.78
CA VAL A 31 2.50 14.69 1.04
C VAL A 31 2.26 16.14 1.43
N ARG A 32 1.02 16.58 1.34
CA ARG A 32 0.64 17.90 1.84
C ARG A 32 0.71 17.93 3.37
N THR A 33 1.19 19.05 3.93
CA THR A 33 1.21 19.22 5.38
C THR A 33 -0.21 19.19 5.95
N ALA A 34 -0.41 18.40 7.00
CA ALA A 34 -1.70 18.29 7.68
C ALA A 34 -2.17 19.66 8.20
N GLY A 35 -3.50 19.87 8.20
CA GLY A 35 -4.10 21.11 8.71
C GLY A 35 -4.12 22.29 7.72
N GLN A 36 -3.58 22.15 6.51
CA GLN A 36 -3.75 23.17 5.46
C GLN A 36 -5.06 22.99 4.68
N PRO A 37 -5.93 24.02 4.59
CA PRO A 37 -7.16 23.95 3.80
C PRO A 37 -6.88 23.70 2.31
N LEU A 38 -7.67 22.84 1.64
CA LEU A 38 -7.57 22.63 0.18
C LEU A 38 -7.82 23.91 -0.63
N HIS A 39 -8.66 24.80 -0.09
CA HIS A 39 -9.06 26.03 -0.74
C HIS A 39 -9.04 27.17 0.29
N SER A 40 -7.86 27.67 0.63
CA SER A 40 -7.76 28.98 1.28
C SER A 40 -7.69 30.04 0.17
N PRO A 41 -8.71 30.91 0.02
CA PRO A 41 -8.73 31.94 -1.03
C PRO A 41 -7.69 33.04 -0.81
N ALA A 42 -7.03 33.05 0.35
CA ALA A 42 -6.01 34.03 0.72
C ALA A 42 -4.93 33.39 1.61
N GLN A 43 -3.67 33.48 1.18
CA GLN A 43 -2.45 33.56 2.01
C GLN A 43 -1.74 32.29 2.55
N ALA A 44 -2.25 31.06 2.41
CA ALA A 44 -1.43 29.88 2.72
C ALA A 44 -0.78 29.32 1.45
N GLN A 45 0.53 29.57 1.27
CA GLN A 45 1.31 28.86 0.24
C GLN A 45 1.17 27.34 0.47
N PRO A 46 0.91 26.55 -0.58
CA PRO A 46 0.82 25.10 -0.44
C PRO A 46 2.15 24.56 0.10
N ALA A 47 2.11 23.95 1.28
CA ALA A 47 3.26 23.34 1.91
C ALA A 47 3.24 21.81 1.71
N ALA A 48 4.40 21.25 1.40
CA ALA A 48 4.62 19.82 1.35
C ALA A 48 5.63 19.41 2.42
N THR A 49 5.49 18.19 2.91
CA THR A 49 6.45 17.50 3.76
C THR A 49 6.70 16.11 3.19
N HIS A 50 7.74 15.42 3.64
CA HIS A 50 7.95 14.04 3.22
C HIS A 50 6.76 13.15 3.61
N ALA A 51 6.44 12.14 2.80
CA ALA A 51 5.53 11.09 3.22
C ALA A 51 6.14 10.35 4.43
N PRO A 52 5.35 9.82 5.38
CA PRO A 52 5.88 8.94 6.40
C PRO A 52 6.51 7.69 5.76
N PHE A 53 7.74 7.37 6.14
CA PHE A 53 8.46 6.17 5.68
C PHE A 53 9.26 5.55 6.84
N ALA A 54 9.55 4.24 6.75
CA ALA A 54 10.51 3.59 7.63
C ALA A 54 11.93 3.88 7.13
N LEU A 55 12.90 4.08 8.01
CA LEU A 55 14.29 4.36 7.61
C LEU A 55 14.97 3.14 6.96
N PHE A 56 14.58 1.94 7.38
CA PHE A 56 15.05 0.69 6.79
C PHE A 56 13.91 -0.12 6.21
N PRO A 57 14.14 -0.88 5.13
CA PRO A 57 13.16 -1.82 4.61
C PRO A 57 12.94 -2.95 5.62
N SER A 58 11.70 -3.14 6.05
CA SER A 58 11.33 -4.23 6.95
C SER A 58 11.62 -5.60 6.31
N PRO A 59 12.34 -6.52 6.99
CA PRO A 59 12.55 -7.86 6.48
C PRO A 59 11.23 -8.58 6.25
N PHE A 60 11.10 -9.19 5.07
CA PHE A 60 9.91 -9.96 4.70
C PHE A 60 10.32 -11.31 4.09
N PRO A 61 9.67 -12.43 4.45
CA PRO A 61 10.03 -13.73 3.90
C PRO A 61 9.81 -13.77 2.38
N ARG A 62 10.86 -14.08 1.63
CA ARG A 62 10.82 -14.13 0.15
C ARG A 62 9.68 -15.00 -0.38
N ALA A 63 9.52 -16.20 0.18
CA ALA A 63 8.48 -17.12 -0.26
C ALA A 63 7.07 -16.52 -0.10
N SER A 64 6.81 -15.88 1.04
CA SER A 64 5.54 -15.19 1.32
C SER A 64 5.28 -14.04 0.34
N TYR A 65 6.32 -13.29 -0.06
CA TYR A 65 6.20 -12.22 -1.06
C TYR A 65 5.88 -12.79 -2.46
N GLU A 66 6.56 -13.87 -2.84
CA GLU A 66 6.32 -14.56 -4.11
C GLU A 66 4.92 -15.16 -4.17
N ASP A 67 4.43 -15.72 -3.07
CA ASP A 67 3.07 -16.26 -2.98
C ASP A 67 2.03 -15.14 -3.17
N ALA A 68 2.16 -14.00 -2.50
CA ALA A 68 1.27 -12.86 -2.68
C ALA A 68 1.26 -12.34 -4.13
N THR A 69 2.45 -12.28 -4.75
CA THR A 69 2.60 -11.84 -6.15
C THR A 69 1.90 -12.79 -7.11
N LYS A 70 2.01 -14.11 -6.90
CA LYS A 70 1.34 -15.13 -7.72
C LYS A 70 -0.17 -15.12 -7.56
N LEU A 71 -0.67 -14.75 -6.38
CA LEU A 71 -2.11 -14.66 -6.11
C LEU A 71 -2.79 -13.45 -6.77
N GLN A 72 -2.07 -12.35 -6.99
CA GLN A 72 -2.66 -11.11 -7.54
C GLN A 72 -3.47 -11.30 -8.84
N PRO A 73 -2.97 -11.97 -9.90
CA PRO A 73 -3.77 -12.20 -11.11
C PRO A 73 -5.01 -13.08 -10.87
N LEU A 74 -4.98 -13.98 -9.87
CA LEU A 74 -6.13 -14.80 -9.51
C LEU A 74 -7.21 -13.96 -8.83
N PHE A 75 -6.83 -13.05 -7.93
CA PHE A 75 -7.77 -12.08 -7.35
C PHE A 75 -8.33 -11.13 -8.39
N ASN A 76 -7.52 -10.69 -9.36
CA ASN A 76 -8.02 -9.87 -10.46
C ASN A 76 -9.12 -10.58 -11.25
N LEU A 77 -8.90 -11.85 -11.60
CA LEU A 77 -9.89 -12.67 -12.30
C LEU A 77 -11.12 -12.96 -11.44
N LEU A 78 -10.94 -13.20 -10.14
CA LEU A 78 -12.03 -13.44 -9.21
C LEU A 78 -12.96 -12.21 -9.12
N VAL A 79 -12.38 -11.02 -8.93
CA VAL A 79 -13.14 -9.77 -8.87
C VAL A 79 -13.85 -9.51 -10.19
N ASP A 80 -13.19 -9.71 -11.32
CA ASP A 80 -13.81 -9.56 -12.64
C ASP A 80 -15.01 -10.50 -12.81
N LYS A 81 -14.88 -11.78 -12.45
CA LYS A 81 -15.99 -12.74 -12.53
C LYS A 81 -17.14 -12.37 -11.60
N ILE A 82 -16.86 -11.97 -10.36
CA ILE A 82 -17.89 -11.55 -9.40
C ILE A 82 -18.60 -10.30 -9.90
N ALA A 83 -17.85 -9.32 -10.42
CA ALA A 83 -18.42 -8.06 -10.92
C ALA A 83 -19.37 -8.26 -12.12
N ASN A 84 -19.16 -9.33 -12.90
CA ASN A 84 -19.99 -9.69 -14.05
C ASN A 84 -21.08 -10.73 -13.71
N ASP A 85 -21.10 -11.28 -12.50
CA ASP A 85 -22.16 -12.18 -12.04
C ASP A 85 -23.32 -11.38 -11.43
N HIS A 86 -24.20 -10.90 -12.32
CA HIS A 86 -25.32 -10.05 -11.92
C HIS A 86 -26.31 -10.74 -10.98
N ALA A 87 -26.44 -12.07 -11.08
CA ALA A 87 -27.33 -12.84 -10.22
C ALA A 87 -26.76 -12.93 -8.80
N PHE A 88 -25.47 -13.24 -8.69
CA PHE A 88 -24.74 -13.24 -7.41
C PHE A 88 -24.77 -11.86 -6.75
N LEU A 89 -24.45 -10.79 -7.50
CA LEU A 89 -24.47 -9.43 -6.95
C LEU A 89 -25.86 -9.04 -6.46
N LYS A 90 -26.91 -9.39 -7.20
CA LYS A 90 -28.30 -9.12 -6.78
C LYS A 90 -28.61 -9.79 -5.45
N ASP A 91 -28.34 -11.09 -5.34
CA ASP A 91 -28.65 -11.89 -4.14
C ASP A 91 -27.96 -11.31 -2.88
N VAL A 92 -26.67 -10.95 -3.00
CA VAL A 92 -25.92 -10.37 -1.88
C VAL A 92 -26.40 -8.95 -1.56
N MET A 93 -26.56 -8.09 -2.58
CA MET A 93 -26.83 -6.67 -2.36
C MET A 93 -28.26 -6.38 -1.91
N GLU A 94 -29.24 -7.21 -2.25
CA GLU A 94 -30.62 -7.04 -1.76
C GLU A 94 -30.65 -7.07 -0.23
N SER A 95 -30.02 -8.07 0.39
CA SER A 95 -29.95 -8.19 1.85
C SER A 95 -29.19 -7.03 2.52
N LEU A 96 -28.09 -6.56 1.91
CA LEU A 96 -27.27 -5.48 2.46
C LEU A 96 -27.95 -4.11 2.32
N SER A 97 -28.70 -3.90 1.24
CA SER A 97 -29.38 -2.63 0.98
C SER A 97 -30.50 -2.32 1.96
N GLU A 98 -31.01 -3.32 2.68
CA GLU A 98 -32.04 -3.13 3.72
C GLU A 98 -31.46 -2.56 5.03
N VAL A 99 -30.15 -2.68 5.23
CA VAL A 99 -29.50 -2.35 6.51
C VAL A 99 -28.43 -1.25 6.41
N ASP A 100 -28.01 -0.87 5.19
CA ASP A 100 -27.00 0.17 4.95
C ASP A 100 -27.41 1.13 3.82
N ASP A 101 -27.74 2.37 4.19
CA ASP A 101 -28.16 3.45 3.29
C ASP A 101 -27.11 3.80 2.21
N PHE A 102 -25.83 3.68 2.52
CA PHE A 102 -24.76 3.96 1.57
C PHE A 102 -24.68 2.86 0.51
N VAL A 103 -24.71 1.60 0.95
CA VAL A 103 -24.74 0.44 0.05
C VAL A 103 -26.01 0.45 -0.81
N ALA A 104 -27.16 0.78 -0.24
CA ALA A 104 -28.42 0.89 -0.97
C ALA A 104 -28.32 1.86 -2.15
N LYS A 105 -27.72 3.04 -1.93
CA LYS A 105 -27.51 4.05 -2.99
C LYS A 105 -26.59 3.55 -4.10
N LEU A 106 -25.50 2.86 -3.76
CA LEU A 106 -24.61 2.27 -4.75
C LEU A 106 -25.33 1.19 -5.58
N TYR A 107 -26.13 0.36 -4.91
CA TYR A 107 -26.89 -0.69 -5.58
C TYR A 107 -28.02 -0.13 -6.47
N ASP A 108 -28.65 0.97 -6.09
CA ASP A 108 -29.62 1.69 -6.93
C ASP A 108 -28.99 2.18 -8.24
N ILE A 109 -27.78 2.75 -8.17
CA ILE A 109 -27.01 3.14 -9.36
C ILE A 109 -26.76 1.91 -10.25
N TYR A 110 -26.31 0.80 -9.66
CA TYR A 110 -26.08 -0.46 -10.38
C TYR A 110 -27.35 -0.96 -11.10
N LYS A 111 -28.52 -0.94 -10.43
CA LYS A 111 -29.80 -1.34 -11.04
C LYS A 111 -30.18 -0.44 -12.22
N ILE A 112 -30.01 0.87 -12.08
CA ILE A 112 -30.31 1.85 -13.14
C ILE A 112 -29.43 1.59 -14.37
N VAL A 113 -28.12 1.39 -14.17
CA VAL A 113 -27.19 1.12 -15.27
C VAL A 113 -27.48 -0.22 -15.94
N SER A 114 -27.76 -1.27 -15.15
CA SER A 114 -28.10 -2.60 -15.67
C SER A 114 -29.36 -2.58 -16.53
N ALA A 115 -30.41 -1.86 -16.11
CA ALA A 115 -31.65 -1.74 -16.85
C ALA A 115 -31.50 -0.95 -18.17
N LYS A 116 -30.62 0.06 -18.20
CA LYS A 116 -30.35 0.86 -19.41
C LYS A 116 -29.39 0.18 -20.38
N GLY A 117 -28.64 -0.82 -19.91
CA GLY A 117 -27.52 -1.42 -20.62
C GLY A 117 -26.22 -0.65 -20.40
N VAL A 118 -25.11 -1.39 -20.38
CA VAL A 118 -23.77 -0.83 -20.15
C VAL A 118 -23.29 -0.08 -21.40
N ALA A 119 -23.07 1.23 -21.28
CA ALA A 119 -22.64 2.07 -22.39
C ALA A 119 -21.13 1.97 -22.69
N GLN A 120 -20.31 1.62 -21.69
CA GLN A 120 -18.86 1.49 -21.79
C GLN A 120 -18.48 0.00 -21.69
N PRO A 121 -18.09 -0.66 -22.80
CA PRO A 121 -17.75 -2.08 -22.79
C PRO A 121 -16.38 -2.38 -22.18
N ILE A 122 -15.52 -1.37 -21.99
CA ILE A 122 -14.17 -1.55 -21.45
C ILE A 122 -14.18 -1.31 -19.94
N THR A 123 -13.75 -2.32 -19.18
CA THR A 123 -13.57 -2.25 -17.73
C THR A 123 -12.10 -2.36 -17.36
N MET A 124 -11.66 -1.60 -16.36
CA MET A 124 -10.29 -1.67 -15.82
C MET A 124 -10.35 -1.64 -14.28
N GLY A 125 -9.78 -2.66 -13.65
CA GLY A 125 -9.62 -2.74 -12.20
C GLY A 125 -8.19 -2.39 -11.76
N LEU A 126 -8.05 -1.39 -10.88
CA LEU A 126 -6.79 -1.10 -10.17
C LEU A 126 -6.89 -1.61 -8.74
N LEU A 127 -6.62 -2.90 -8.57
CA LEU A 127 -6.87 -3.62 -7.33
C LEU A 127 -5.61 -3.67 -6.45
N ARG A 128 -5.80 -3.65 -5.13
CA ARG A 128 -4.74 -3.91 -4.14
C ARG A 128 -5.21 -4.96 -3.15
N SER A 129 -4.47 -6.07 -3.06
CA SER A 129 -4.71 -7.10 -2.05
C SER A 129 -3.72 -6.91 -0.90
N ASP A 130 -4.25 -6.72 0.30
CA ASP A 130 -3.47 -6.47 1.49
C ASP A 130 -3.35 -7.75 2.33
N TYR A 131 -2.13 -8.04 2.81
CA TYR A 131 -1.80 -9.28 3.51
C TYR A 131 -1.04 -9.02 4.81
N LEU A 132 -1.29 -9.84 5.82
CA LEU A 132 -0.46 -9.91 7.04
C LEU A 132 0.25 -11.26 7.11
N LEU A 133 1.43 -11.28 7.74
CA LEU A 133 2.13 -12.52 8.05
C LEU A 133 1.54 -13.15 9.31
N HIS A 134 1.14 -14.40 9.19
CA HIS A 134 0.75 -15.24 10.30
C HIS A 134 1.89 -16.20 10.64
N ALA A 135 2.40 -16.08 11.86
CA ALA A 135 3.35 -17.02 12.46
C ALA A 135 2.66 -17.62 13.71
N PRO A 136 2.40 -18.94 13.76
CA PRO A 136 1.74 -19.53 14.92
C PRO A 136 2.63 -19.41 16.16
N THR A 137 2.05 -19.05 17.31
CA THR A 137 2.77 -18.76 18.56
C THR A 137 3.47 -19.99 19.17
N ASN A 138 3.03 -21.20 18.83
CA ASN A 138 3.55 -22.47 19.35
C ASN A 138 4.22 -23.32 18.26
N ALA A 139 4.64 -22.68 17.17
CA ALA A 139 5.13 -23.40 16.03
C ALA A 139 6.60 -23.82 16.25
N SER A 140 6.98 -25.01 15.76
CA SER A 140 8.38 -25.45 15.79
C SER A 140 9.27 -24.43 15.07
N ALA A 141 10.58 -24.47 15.30
CA ALA A 141 11.54 -23.60 14.62
C ALA A 141 11.49 -23.69 13.06
N GLU A 142 10.73 -24.63 12.53
CA GLU A 142 10.54 -24.92 11.10
C GLU A 142 9.23 -24.36 10.54
N ALA A 143 8.36 -23.79 11.38
CA ALA A 143 7.08 -23.30 10.94
C ALA A 143 7.22 -22.05 10.07
N LYS A 144 6.84 -22.21 8.81
CA LYS A 144 6.93 -21.16 7.81
C LYS A 144 5.84 -20.12 8.07
N ALA A 145 6.22 -18.85 8.16
CA ALA A 145 5.26 -17.75 8.17
C ALA A 145 4.45 -17.78 6.86
N VAL A 146 3.13 -17.69 6.98
CA VAL A 146 2.19 -17.71 5.84
C VAL A 146 1.51 -16.36 5.72
N ILE A 147 1.22 -15.94 4.48
CA ILE A 147 0.42 -14.74 4.25
C ILE A 147 -1.06 -15.07 4.49
N GLN A 148 -1.78 -14.13 5.10
CA GLN A 148 -3.23 -14.14 5.20
C GLN A 148 -3.77 -12.83 4.62
N GLN A 149 -4.71 -12.94 3.68
CA GLN A 149 -5.35 -11.77 3.10
C GLN A 149 -6.25 -11.12 4.16
N VAL A 150 -6.10 -9.82 4.35
CA VAL A 150 -6.92 -9.04 5.29
C VAL A 150 -7.92 -8.15 4.57
N GLU A 151 -7.60 -7.69 3.36
CA GLU A 151 -8.46 -6.80 2.59
C GLU A 151 -8.19 -6.92 1.08
N LEU A 152 -9.23 -6.70 0.28
CA LEU A 152 -9.12 -6.54 -1.16
C LEU A 152 -9.76 -5.21 -1.57
N ASN A 153 -8.90 -4.22 -1.84
CA ASN A 153 -9.29 -2.88 -2.24
C ASN A 153 -9.56 -2.85 -3.74
N THR A 154 -10.82 -2.56 -4.11
CA THR A 154 -11.29 -2.49 -5.50
C THR A 154 -11.55 -1.06 -5.99
N ILE A 155 -11.52 -0.08 -5.08
CA ILE A 155 -11.71 1.35 -5.35
C ILE A 155 -10.63 2.17 -4.63
N ALA A 156 -10.16 3.22 -5.28
CA ALA A 156 -9.24 4.20 -4.70
C ALA A 156 -7.95 3.59 -4.08
N SER A 157 -7.43 2.53 -4.69
CA SER A 157 -6.15 1.90 -4.31
C SER A 157 -5.01 2.91 -4.36
N SER A 158 -4.62 3.42 -3.19
CA SER A 158 -3.68 4.53 -3.04
C SER A 158 -2.22 4.05 -2.89
N PHE A 159 -1.28 5.00 -2.89
CA PHE A 159 0.16 4.82 -2.60
C PHE A 159 0.98 4.03 -3.62
N SER A 160 0.43 3.63 -4.77
CA SER A 160 1.17 2.90 -5.80
C SER A 160 2.42 3.62 -6.31
N SER A 161 2.36 4.96 -6.42
CA SER A 161 3.52 5.78 -6.82
C SER A 161 4.49 6.00 -5.67
N LEU A 162 3.97 6.33 -4.47
CA LEU A 162 4.80 6.59 -3.29
C LEU A 162 5.52 5.34 -2.79
N SER A 163 4.94 4.14 -2.92
CA SER A 163 5.60 2.89 -2.57
C SER A 163 6.84 2.61 -3.42
N ASN A 164 6.79 2.92 -4.72
CA ASN A 164 7.97 2.84 -5.59
C ASN A 164 9.06 3.83 -5.15
N ARG A 165 8.69 5.06 -4.79
CA ARG A 165 9.64 6.06 -4.26
C ARG A 165 10.25 5.61 -2.92
N ALA A 166 9.47 5.00 -2.03
CA ALA A 166 9.99 4.44 -0.77
C ALA A 166 10.98 3.29 -1.01
N ALA A 167 10.71 2.42 -1.99
CA ALA A 167 11.67 1.38 -2.38
C ALA A 167 12.98 1.96 -2.96
N ASP A 168 12.89 3.04 -3.74
CA ASP A 168 14.05 3.76 -4.26
C ASP A 168 14.86 4.43 -3.12
N LEU A 169 14.18 5.05 -2.15
CA LEU A 169 14.80 5.61 -0.93
C LEU A 169 15.58 4.54 -0.16
N HIS A 170 14.97 3.38 0.11
CA HIS A 170 15.66 2.30 0.85
C HIS A 170 16.92 1.79 0.14
N ARG A 171 16.92 1.79 -1.20
CA ARG A 171 18.14 1.45 -1.96
C ARG A 171 19.22 2.51 -1.82
N TYR A 172 18.84 3.78 -1.77
CA TYR A 172 19.75 4.90 -1.55
C TYR A 172 20.36 4.86 -0.14
N ASP A 173 19.55 4.68 0.91
CA ASP A 173 20.00 4.61 2.30
C ASP A 173 20.98 3.45 2.53
N MET A 174 20.67 2.26 1.99
CA MET A 174 21.58 1.10 2.05
C MET A 174 22.91 1.33 1.34
N CYS A 175 22.96 2.19 0.31
CA CYS A 175 24.22 2.55 -0.36
C CYS A 175 25.05 3.49 0.52
N ILE A 176 24.44 4.47 1.18
CA ILE A 176 25.12 5.37 2.11
C ILE A 176 25.73 4.60 3.28
N GLU A 177 24.93 3.74 3.93
CA GLU A 177 25.38 2.94 5.08
C GLU A 177 26.63 2.12 4.74
N ARG A 178 26.65 1.47 3.57
CA ARG A 178 27.80 0.68 3.09
C ARG A 178 29.02 1.52 2.74
N GLY A 179 28.81 2.75 2.27
CA GLY A 179 29.88 3.71 1.96
C GLY A 179 30.51 4.30 3.21
N ALA A 180 29.72 4.61 4.23
CA ALA A 180 30.20 5.14 5.52
C ALA A 180 31.06 4.13 6.29
N GLY A 181 30.74 2.83 6.20
CA GLY A 181 31.48 1.76 6.88
C GLY A 181 32.92 1.51 6.37
N HIS A 182 33.36 2.15 5.27
CA HIS A 182 34.72 2.01 4.74
C HIS A 182 35.63 3.22 5.00
N GLY A 183 35.14 4.27 5.68
CA GLY A 183 35.89 5.52 5.91
C GLY A 183 36.65 5.60 7.25
N GLY A 184 36.49 4.64 8.16
CA GLY A 184 37.05 4.68 9.51
C GLY A 184 38.21 3.71 9.74
N ASN A 185 39.31 3.85 9.00
CA ASN A 185 40.63 3.33 9.37
C ASN A 185 41.71 3.92 8.47
N HIS A 186 42.05 5.19 8.71
CA HIS A 186 43.33 5.78 8.33
C HIS A 186 43.82 6.70 9.45
#